data_AF-A0AAX4HQY2-F1
#
_entry.id   AF-A0AAX4HQY2-F1
#
_cell.length_a   1.000
_cell.length_b   1.000
_cell.length_c   1.000
_cell.angle_alpha   90.00
_cell.angle_beta   90.00
_cell.angle_gamma   90.00
#
_symmetry.space_group_name_H-M   'P 1'
#
loop_
_entity.id
_entity.type
_entity.pdbx_description
1 polymer ?
#
loop_
_entity_poly.entity_id
_entity_poly.type
_entity_poly.pdbx_seq_one_letter_code
_entity_poly.pdbx_strand_id
1 'polypeptide(L)'
;MEFKNFQVFSKLIEAKTEETRLIDEADVLNMLRNEYLHDQHSHFIVSAEGTYDDTRTFNYGIVPERIKLLEEAYKKGNTIVIKEVENWNEAIIKKCAGFKLPTNVHLYLSPPHASGFGWHTDDRDVYVIMQKGEKYFEVEEPDQSISGHLLKEGTILYIPYGARHRAKAGEKASVHLGFGVWPQDLTISKQYEIFDLPIDLKL
;
A
#
# COMPACT_ATOMS: atom_id res chain seq x y z
N MET A 1 -29.37 8.23 5.91
CA MET A 1 -28.47 8.50 7.04
C MET A 1 -27.21 9.12 6.47
N GLU A 2 -26.93 10.41 6.72
CA GLU A 2 -25.80 11.11 6.09
C GLU A 2 -24.44 10.61 6.65
N PHE A 3 -23.57 10.13 5.76
CA PHE A 3 -22.24 9.55 6.02
C PHE A 3 -21.16 10.58 6.45
N LYS A 4 -21.51 11.59 7.25
CA LYS A 4 -20.67 12.80 7.44
C LYS A 4 -19.55 12.71 8.49
N ASN A 5 -19.36 11.59 9.20
CA ASN A 5 -18.44 11.55 10.35
C ASN A 5 -17.31 10.51 10.26
N PHE A 6 -16.57 10.47 9.15
CA PHE A 6 -15.33 9.69 9.03
C PHE A 6 -14.08 10.60 9.01
N GLN A 7 -13.88 11.33 10.10
CA GLN A 7 -12.89 12.42 10.17
C GLN A 7 -11.43 11.94 10.20
N VAL A 8 -11.17 10.66 10.53
CA VAL A 8 -9.79 10.14 10.65
C VAL A 8 -9.09 10.11 9.30
N PHE A 9 -9.86 9.77 8.26
CA PHE A 9 -9.34 9.65 6.91
C PHE A 9 -9.50 10.92 6.08
N SER A 10 -10.29 11.88 6.58
CA SER A 10 -10.34 13.21 5.98
C SER A 10 -8.97 13.88 6.15
N LYS A 11 -8.38 14.33 5.04
CA LYS A 11 -7.01 14.88 4.89
C LYS A 11 -5.87 13.86 4.82
N LEU A 12 -6.17 12.58 4.53
CA LEU A 12 -5.12 11.56 4.36
C LEU A 12 -4.13 11.91 3.26
N ILE A 13 -4.60 12.48 2.14
CA ILE A 13 -3.79 12.92 1.00
C ILE A 13 -4.41 14.16 0.38
N GLU A 14 -3.60 15.08 -0.12
CA GLU A 14 -4.13 16.29 -0.77
C GLU A 14 -4.52 15.98 -2.23
N ALA A 15 -5.17 16.93 -2.91
CA ALA A 15 -5.57 16.77 -4.31
C ALA A 15 -4.41 16.36 -5.23
N LYS A 16 -4.71 15.68 -6.34
CA LYS A 16 -3.70 15.26 -7.33
C LYS A 16 -2.98 16.48 -7.90
N THR A 17 -1.66 16.48 -7.84
CA THR A 17 -0.82 17.19 -8.79
C THR A 17 -0.51 16.20 -9.92
N GLU A 18 -0.74 16.59 -11.19
CA GLU A 18 -0.81 15.65 -12.33
C GLU A 18 0.43 14.74 -12.52
N GLU A 19 1.57 15.07 -11.91
CA GLU A 19 2.85 14.41 -12.17
C GLU A 19 3.32 13.40 -11.09
N THR A 20 2.75 13.41 -9.88
CA THR A 20 3.36 12.67 -8.73
C THR A 20 2.44 11.69 -8.00
N ARG A 21 1.12 11.74 -8.22
CA ARG A 21 0.14 10.92 -7.46
C ARG A 21 -0.86 10.23 -8.38
N LEU A 22 -1.11 8.94 -8.12
CA LEU A 22 -2.14 8.16 -8.80
C LEU A 22 -3.52 8.36 -8.17
N ILE A 23 -3.55 8.54 -6.85
CA ILE A 23 -4.77 8.65 -6.04
C ILE A 23 -4.78 9.93 -5.19
N ASP A 24 -5.97 10.38 -4.81
CA ASP A 24 -6.18 11.48 -3.87
C ASP A 24 -7.10 11.09 -2.70
N GLU A 25 -7.53 12.09 -1.92
CA GLU A 25 -8.33 11.88 -0.72
C GLU A 25 -9.68 11.24 -1.04
N ALA A 26 -10.29 11.70 -2.13
CA ALA A 26 -11.59 11.22 -2.55
C ALA A 26 -11.48 9.76 -2.96
N ASP A 27 -10.42 9.39 -3.69
CA ASP A 27 -10.14 8.00 -4.05
C ASP A 27 -10.00 7.11 -2.80
N VAL A 28 -9.20 7.53 -1.82
CA VAL A 28 -8.99 6.76 -0.58
C VAL A 28 -10.29 6.61 0.22
N LEU A 29 -11.04 7.70 0.40
CA LEU A 29 -12.32 7.67 1.12
C LEU A 29 -13.35 6.79 0.41
N ASN A 30 -13.36 6.80 -0.93
CA ASN A 30 -14.24 5.95 -1.71
C ASN A 30 -13.85 4.47 -1.59
N MET A 31 -12.55 4.13 -1.63
CA MET A 31 -12.09 2.74 -1.41
C MET A 31 -12.43 2.24 0.01
N LEU A 32 -12.32 3.10 1.03
CA LEU A 32 -12.72 2.76 2.41
C LEU A 32 -14.22 2.51 2.55
N ARG A 33 -15.05 3.19 1.76
CA ARG A 33 -16.52 3.11 1.80
C ARG A 33 -17.11 2.13 0.79
N ASN A 34 -16.28 1.54 -0.06
CA ASN A 34 -16.75 0.72 -1.17
C ASN A 34 -17.33 -0.62 -0.69
N GLU A 35 -18.63 -0.82 -0.86
CA GLU A 35 -19.32 -2.05 -0.43
C GLU A 35 -18.76 -3.31 -1.11
N TYR A 36 -18.43 -3.23 -2.40
CA TYR A 36 -17.84 -4.35 -3.13
C TYR A 36 -16.49 -4.79 -2.54
N LEU A 37 -15.58 -3.85 -2.24
CA LEU A 37 -14.28 -4.16 -1.59
C LEU A 37 -14.49 -4.75 -0.19
N HIS A 38 -15.51 -4.30 0.54
CA HIS A 38 -15.90 -4.89 1.83
C HIS A 38 -16.41 -6.33 1.67
N ASP A 39 -17.19 -6.62 0.63
CA ASP A 39 -17.73 -7.95 0.32
C ASP A 39 -16.67 -8.90 -0.23
N GLN A 40 -15.63 -8.38 -0.89
CA GLN A 40 -14.44 -9.14 -1.27
C GLN A 40 -13.43 -9.33 -0.13
N HIS A 41 -13.75 -8.87 1.09
CA HIS A 41 -12.86 -8.91 2.25
C HIS A 41 -11.50 -8.23 1.99
N SER A 42 -11.50 -7.12 1.26
CA SER A 42 -10.28 -6.43 0.83
C SER A 42 -9.65 -5.54 1.90
N HIS A 43 -10.29 -5.25 3.04
CA HIS A 43 -9.75 -4.37 4.09
C HIS A 43 -9.11 -5.14 5.25
N PHE A 44 -7.87 -4.78 5.59
CA PHE A 44 -7.05 -5.46 6.60
C PHE A 44 -6.45 -4.45 7.58
N ILE A 45 -6.14 -4.94 8.78
CA ILE A 45 -5.42 -4.20 9.83
C ILE A 45 -4.11 -4.94 10.07
N VAL A 46 -2.99 -4.23 9.97
CA VAL A 46 -1.65 -4.81 10.03
C VAL A 46 -0.79 -4.08 11.06
N SER A 47 0.01 -4.85 11.79
CA SER A 47 1.11 -4.38 12.66
C SER A 47 2.36 -5.22 12.40
N ALA A 48 3.48 -4.87 13.05
CA ALA A 48 4.74 -5.61 12.90
C ALA A 48 4.64 -7.08 13.30
N GLU A 49 3.72 -7.39 14.22
CA GLU A 49 3.43 -8.73 14.72
C GLU A 49 2.37 -9.46 13.89
N GLY A 50 1.70 -8.78 12.96
CA GLY A 50 0.63 -9.33 12.14
C GLY A 50 1.15 -10.02 10.88
N THR A 51 0.50 -11.11 10.48
CA THR A 51 0.68 -11.77 9.18
C THR A 51 -0.34 -11.25 8.16
N TYR A 52 -0.13 -11.49 6.86
CA TYR A 52 -1.13 -11.25 5.80
C TYR A 52 -2.51 -11.87 6.13
N ASP A 53 -2.49 -12.97 6.91
CA ASP A 53 -3.65 -13.74 7.33
C ASP A 53 -4.24 -13.34 8.69
N ASP A 54 -3.72 -12.32 9.40
CA ASP A 54 -4.45 -11.72 10.54
C ASP A 54 -5.57 -10.80 10.01
N THR A 55 -6.30 -11.35 9.04
CA THR A 55 -7.69 -11.05 8.80
C THR A 55 -8.44 -11.21 10.11
N ARG A 56 -8.53 -10.13 10.85
CA ARG A 56 -9.83 -9.79 11.41
C ARG A 56 -10.76 -9.50 10.23
N THR A 57 -11.04 -10.51 9.39
CA THR A 57 -12.12 -10.49 8.40
C THR A 57 -13.33 -10.05 9.18
N PHE A 58 -13.86 -8.89 8.81
CA PHE A 58 -14.97 -8.26 9.48
C PHE A 58 -16.24 -9.10 9.27
N ASN A 59 -16.35 -10.23 9.96
CA ASN A 59 -17.57 -11.05 10.02
C ASN A 59 -18.66 -10.38 10.90
N TYR A 60 -18.48 -9.11 11.25
CA TYR A 60 -19.39 -8.35 12.07
C TYR A 60 -19.74 -7.05 11.35
N GLY A 61 -21.02 -6.91 11.00
CA GLY A 61 -21.63 -5.61 10.75
C GLY A 61 -21.71 -5.14 9.30
N ILE A 62 -22.45 -4.04 9.14
CA ILE A 62 -22.60 -3.28 7.89
C ILE A 62 -21.36 -2.39 7.65
N VAL A 63 -21.14 -1.95 6.40
CA VAL A 63 -19.97 -1.14 6.00
C VAL A 63 -19.64 0.02 6.97
N PRO A 64 -20.60 0.81 7.47
CA PRO A 64 -20.30 1.86 8.47
C PRO A 64 -19.59 1.36 9.75
N GLU A 65 -19.96 0.18 10.26
CA GLU A 65 -19.35 -0.40 11.46
C GLU A 65 -17.93 -0.90 11.17
N ARG A 66 -17.72 -1.46 9.97
CA ARG A 66 -16.40 -1.89 9.50
C ARG A 66 -15.45 -0.70 9.38
N ILE A 67 -15.90 0.40 8.79
CA ILE A 67 -15.10 1.63 8.68
C ILE A 67 -14.73 2.17 10.07
N LYS A 68 -15.69 2.21 11.02
CA LYS A 68 -15.41 2.65 12.39
C LYS A 68 -14.30 1.82 13.03
N LEU A 69 -14.29 0.51 12.81
CA LEU A 69 -13.25 -0.37 13.33
C LEU A 69 -11.88 -0.07 12.67
N LEU A 70 -11.85 0.15 11.36
CA LEU A 70 -10.63 0.59 10.66
C LEU A 70 -10.09 1.92 11.22
N GLU A 71 -10.97 2.89 11.48
CA GLU A 71 -10.60 4.16 12.09
C GLU A 71 -10.03 3.99 13.51
N GLU A 72 -10.65 3.14 14.32
CA GLU A 72 -10.18 2.85 15.67
C GLU A 72 -8.82 2.13 15.66
N ALA A 73 -8.62 1.21 14.72
CA ALA A 73 -7.34 0.52 14.53
C ALA A 73 -6.23 1.48 14.07
N TYR A 74 -6.54 2.37 13.12
CA TYR A 74 -5.62 3.41 12.67
C TYR A 74 -5.24 4.34 13.83
N LYS A 75 -6.21 4.81 14.63
CA LYS A 75 -5.95 5.61 15.84
C LYS A 75 -5.06 4.90 16.86
N LYS A 76 -5.09 3.56 16.90
CA LYS A 76 -4.25 2.73 17.77
C LYS A 76 -2.86 2.45 17.19
N GLY A 77 -2.48 3.07 16.06
CA GLY A 77 -1.16 2.93 15.46
C GLY A 77 -1.02 1.78 14.47
N ASN A 78 -2.13 1.17 14.01
CA ASN A 78 -2.09 0.08 13.03
C ASN A 78 -2.12 0.62 11.60
N THR A 79 -1.43 -0.05 10.70
CA THR A 79 -1.55 0.18 9.25
C THR A 79 -2.85 -0.44 8.75
N ILE A 80 -3.58 0.30 7.91
CA ILE A 80 -4.74 -0.23 7.18
C ILE A 80 -4.29 -0.60 5.77
N VAL A 81 -4.65 -1.80 5.31
CA VAL A 81 -4.39 -2.25 3.94
C VAL A 81 -5.71 -2.45 3.21
N ILE A 82 -5.83 -1.97 1.98
CA ILE A 82 -6.93 -2.27 1.08
C ILE A 82 -6.34 -3.02 -0.11
N LYS A 83 -6.65 -4.32 -0.22
CA LYS A 83 -6.18 -5.18 -1.30
C LYS A 83 -6.99 -4.94 -2.58
N GLU A 84 -6.40 -5.35 -3.69
CA GLU A 84 -7.05 -5.46 -5.01
C GLU A 84 -7.69 -4.15 -5.51
N VAL A 85 -7.04 -3.01 -5.25
CA VAL A 85 -7.56 -1.68 -5.61
C VAL A 85 -7.47 -1.38 -7.12
N GLU A 86 -6.77 -2.22 -7.88
CA GLU A 86 -6.79 -2.22 -9.35
C GLU A 86 -8.17 -2.54 -9.92
N ASN A 87 -9.08 -3.13 -9.15
CA ASN A 87 -10.45 -3.38 -9.62
C ASN A 87 -11.36 -2.16 -9.50
N TRP A 88 -10.83 -1.01 -9.04
CA TRP A 88 -11.67 0.12 -8.64
C TRP A 88 -11.27 1.49 -9.22
N ASN A 89 -9.97 1.80 -9.35
CA ASN A 89 -9.52 3.13 -9.76
C ASN A 89 -8.89 3.14 -11.17
N GLU A 90 -9.38 4.01 -12.05
CA GLU A 90 -8.93 4.09 -13.45
C GLU A 90 -7.43 4.41 -13.60
N ALA A 91 -6.87 5.29 -12.76
CA ALA A 91 -5.45 5.62 -12.82
C ALA A 91 -4.57 4.42 -12.41
N ILE A 92 -5.02 3.65 -11.41
CA ILE A 92 -4.36 2.40 -11.00
C ILE A 92 -4.45 1.36 -12.13
N ILE A 93 -5.63 1.18 -12.74
CA ILE A 93 -5.82 0.25 -13.88
C ILE A 93 -4.87 0.60 -15.03
N LYS A 94 -4.81 1.87 -15.42
CA LYS A 94 -3.90 2.36 -16.47
C LYS A 94 -2.44 2.09 -16.11
N LYS A 95 -2.06 2.28 -14.84
CA LYS A 95 -0.69 1.99 -14.38
C LYS A 95 -0.38 0.48 -14.42
N CYS A 96 -1.32 -0.38 -14.03
CA CYS A 96 -1.18 -1.84 -14.12
C CYS A 96 -0.97 -2.29 -15.56
N ALA A 97 -1.72 -1.73 -16.52
CA ALA A 97 -1.57 -2.06 -17.94
C ALA A 97 -0.15 -1.77 -18.47
N GLY A 98 0.55 -0.79 -17.90
CA GLY A 98 1.93 -0.46 -18.22
C GLY A 98 2.94 -1.57 -17.91
N PHE A 99 2.67 -2.46 -16.95
CA PHE A 99 3.57 -3.57 -16.61
C PHE A 99 3.50 -4.74 -17.59
N LYS A 100 2.46 -4.82 -18.43
CA LYS A 100 2.22 -5.92 -19.40
C LYS A 100 2.25 -7.34 -18.79
N LEU A 101 2.11 -7.45 -17.48
CA LEU A 101 2.11 -8.67 -16.70
C LEU A 101 0.93 -8.64 -15.71
N PRO A 102 0.43 -9.81 -15.27
CA PRO A 102 -0.55 -9.85 -14.19
C PRO A 102 -0.06 -9.03 -13.00
N THR A 103 -0.89 -8.11 -12.52
CA THR A 103 -0.53 -7.13 -11.50
C THR A 103 -1.67 -7.00 -10.51
N ASN A 104 -1.39 -7.14 -9.21
CA ASN A 104 -2.30 -6.79 -8.13
C ASN A 104 -1.78 -5.55 -7.41
N VAL A 105 -2.69 -4.73 -6.87
CA VAL A 105 -2.33 -3.47 -6.22
C VAL A 105 -2.97 -3.39 -4.86
N HIS A 106 -2.18 -3.01 -3.86
CA HIS A 106 -2.63 -2.87 -2.49
C HIS A 106 -2.34 -1.44 -2.00
N LEU A 107 -3.34 -0.80 -1.42
CA LEU A 107 -3.21 0.52 -0.78
C LEU A 107 -2.88 0.35 0.69
N TYR A 108 -1.88 1.07 1.17
CA TYR A 108 -1.46 1.07 2.56
C TYR A 108 -1.61 2.46 3.16
N LEU A 109 -2.31 2.54 4.29
CA LEU A 109 -2.53 3.75 5.07
C LEU A 109 -1.88 3.55 6.45
N SER A 110 -0.72 4.17 6.66
CA SER A 110 0.03 4.03 7.91
C SER A 110 -0.03 5.33 8.73
N PRO A 111 -0.47 5.28 10.01
CA PRO A 111 -0.31 6.41 10.93
C PRO A 111 1.17 6.65 11.26
N PRO A 112 1.52 7.80 11.89
CA PRO A 112 2.88 8.06 12.34
C PRO A 112 3.47 6.88 13.11
N HIS A 113 4.72 6.54 12.81
CA HIS A 113 5.49 5.45 13.42
C HIS A 113 4.93 4.03 13.25
N ALA A 114 3.81 3.86 12.54
CA ALA A 114 3.23 2.55 12.34
C ALA A 114 4.14 1.67 11.48
N SER A 115 4.29 0.42 11.90
CA SER A 115 4.90 -0.59 11.04
C SER A 115 3.84 -1.15 10.10
N GLY A 116 4.25 -1.54 8.90
CA GLY A 116 3.49 -2.50 8.11
C GLY A 116 3.71 -3.90 8.68
N PHE A 117 3.86 -4.88 7.79
CA PHE A 117 4.32 -6.21 8.16
C PHE A 117 5.73 -6.18 8.77
N GLY A 118 6.03 -7.16 9.64
CA GLY A 118 7.39 -7.47 10.05
C GLY A 118 8.26 -7.94 8.87
N TRP A 119 9.42 -8.54 9.15
CA TRP A 119 10.25 -9.10 8.08
C TRP A 119 9.49 -10.21 7.32
N HIS A 120 9.28 -10.01 6.03
CA HIS A 120 8.55 -10.94 5.16
C HIS A 120 9.12 -10.93 3.74
N THR A 121 8.72 -11.90 2.94
CA THR A 121 8.98 -11.97 1.50
C THR A 121 7.66 -12.01 0.77
N ASP A 122 7.60 -11.35 -0.38
CA ASP A 122 6.46 -11.48 -1.28
C ASP A 122 6.72 -12.56 -2.33
N ASP A 123 5.62 -13.12 -2.83
CA ASP A 123 5.57 -14.10 -3.93
C ASP A 123 5.59 -13.44 -5.31
N ARG A 124 5.88 -12.13 -5.38
CA ARG A 124 5.86 -11.29 -6.58
C ARG A 124 6.98 -10.24 -6.53
N ASP A 125 7.31 -9.69 -7.70
CA ASP A 125 8.06 -8.44 -7.77
C ASP A 125 7.17 -7.30 -7.24
N VAL A 126 7.68 -6.41 -6.39
CA VAL A 126 6.87 -5.33 -5.78
C VAL A 126 7.41 -3.97 -6.15
N TYR A 127 6.55 -3.10 -6.69
CA TYR A 127 6.83 -1.68 -6.86
C TYR A 127 6.03 -0.89 -5.83
N VAL A 128 6.74 -0.34 -4.85
CA VAL A 128 6.19 0.57 -3.84
C VAL A 128 6.19 1.98 -4.40
N ILE A 129 5.01 2.56 -4.61
CA ILE A 129 4.85 3.93 -5.11
C ILE A 129 4.29 4.81 -3.99
N MET A 130 5.12 5.71 -3.47
CA MET A 130 4.73 6.63 -2.40
C MET A 130 3.76 7.71 -2.90
N GLN A 131 2.56 7.75 -2.33
CA GLN A 131 1.53 8.74 -2.66
C GLN A 131 1.55 9.94 -1.73
N LYS A 132 1.94 9.73 -0.46
CA LYS A 132 2.12 10.82 0.52
C LYS A 132 3.01 10.42 1.67
N GLY A 133 3.69 11.42 2.24
CA GLY A 133 4.46 11.30 3.46
C GLY A 133 5.77 10.56 3.21
N GLU A 134 6.30 9.96 4.27
CA GLU A 134 7.58 9.25 4.23
C GLU A 134 7.47 7.89 4.90
N LYS A 135 8.18 6.91 4.34
CA LYS A 135 8.22 5.55 4.88
C LYS A 135 9.63 4.97 4.73
N TYR A 136 10.16 4.45 5.83
CA TYR A 136 11.46 3.80 5.86
C TYR A 136 11.30 2.32 5.55
N PHE A 137 11.95 1.86 4.49
CA PHE A 137 11.99 0.46 4.06
C PHE A 137 13.36 -0.13 4.38
N GLU A 138 13.38 -1.33 4.91
CA GLU A 138 14.59 -2.13 5.07
C GLU A 138 14.47 -3.37 4.19
N VAL A 139 15.51 -3.66 3.41
CA VAL A 139 15.60 -4.82 2.51
C VAL A 139 16.85 -5.63 2.87
N GLU A 140 16.70 -6.94 2.98
CA GLU A 140 17.80 -7.89 3.17
C GLU A 140 18.47 -8.17 1.83
N GLU A 141 19.77 -7.92 1.77
CA GLU A 141 20.62 -8.11 0.60
C GLU A 141 20.95 -9.60 0.39
N PRO A 142 21.40 -10.01 -0.81
CA PRO A 142 21.86 -11.38 -1.05
C PRO A 142 22.98 -11.85 -0.13
N ASP A 143 23.79 -10.92 0.39
CA ASP A 143 24.87 -11.19 1.36
C ASP A 143 24.41 -11.12 2.83
N GLN A 144 23.10 -11.03 3.07
CA GLN A 144 22.44 -10.91 4.38
C GLN A 144 22.66 -9.57 5.09
N SER A 145 23.30 -8.59 4.45
CA SER A 145 23.31 -7.23 4.97
C SER A 145 21.92 -6.58 4.82
N ILE A 146 21.67 -5.51 5.59
CA ILE A 146 20.39 -4.79 5.54
C ILE A 146 20.65 -3.41 4.95
N SER A 147 19.98 -3.10 3.84
CA SER A 147 19.93 -1.75 3.29
C SER A 147 18.65 -1.04 3.71
N GLY A 148 18.77 0.22 4.11
CA GLY A 148 17.66 1.01 4.63
C GLY A 148 17.43 2.26 3.79
N HIS A 149 16.17 2.49 3.40
CA HIS A 149 15.77 3.45 2.38
C HIS A 149 14.61 4.30 2.87
N LEU A 150 14.81 5.62 2.96
CA LEU A 150 13.74 6.56 3.26
C LEU A 150 13.03 6.97 1.97
N LEU A 151 11.83 6.44 1.75
CA LEU A 151 11.00 6.79 0.61
C LEU A 151 10.15 8.01 0.93
N LYS A 152 10.07 8.94 -0.02
CA LYS A 152 9.26 10.15 0.07
C LYS A 152 8.18 10.12 -0.99
N GLU A 153 7.18 10.99 -0.85
CA GLU A 153 6.18 11.20 -1.89
C GLU A 153 6.82 11.36 -3.28
N GLY A 154 6.29 10.64 -4.27
CA GLY A 154 6.81 10.65 -5.64
C GLY A 154 7.94 9.64 -5.89
N THR A 155 8.46 8.96 -4.87
CA THR A 155 9.48 7.92 -5.06
C THR A 155 8.87 6.54 -5.33
N ILE A 156 9.60 5.74 -6.08
CA ILE A 156 9.32 4.33 -6.36
C ILE A 156 10.49 3.49 -5.82
N LEU A 157 10.16 2.47 -5.04
CA LEU A 157 11.09 1.39 -4.68
C LEU A 157 10.62 0.10 -5.37
N TYR A 158 11.50 -0.48 -6.17
CA TYR A 158 11.34 -1.81 -6.72
C TYR A 158 11.99 -2.83 -5.77
N ILE A 159 11.26 -3.87 -5.37
CA ILE A 159 11.73 -4.98 -4.54
C ILE A 159 11.53 -6.28 -5.33
N PRO A 160 12.59 -7.06 -5.59
CA PRO A 160 12.47 -8.28 -6.37
C PRO A 160 11.75 -9.39 -5.58
N TYR A 161 11.10 -10.29 -6.32
CA TYR A 161 10.53 -11.53 -5.79
C TYR A 161 11.47 -12.22 -4.79
N GLY A 162 10.94 -12.61 -3.63
CA GLY A 162 11.70 -13.33 -2.61
C GLY A 162 12.67 -12.48 -1.79
N ALA A 163 12.87 -11.19 -2.08
CA ALA A 163 13.67 -10.31 -1.23
C ALA A 163 12.93 -9.99 0.07
N ARG A 164 13.60 -10.27 1.18
CA ARG A 164 13.03 -10.09 2.51
C ARG A 164 13.07 -8.62 2.89
N HIS A 165 11.94 -8.06 3.31
CA HIS A 165 11.84 -6.64 3.61
C HIS A 165 10.85 -6.35 4.74
N ARG A 166 10.91 -5.14 5.28
CA ARG A 166 9.93 -4.59 6.23
C ARG A 166 9.87 -3.06 6.08
N ALA A 167 8.81 -2.45 6.59
CA ALA A 167 8.66 -1.00 6.47
C ALA A 167 7.98 -0.36 7.68
N LYS A 168 8.41 0.87 8.00
CA LYS A 168 7.86 1.68 9.09
C LYS A 168 7.63 3.12 8.64
N ALA A 169 6.46 3.67 8.95
CA ALA A 169 6.15 5.07 8.70
C ALA A 169 7.04 6.01 9.54
N GLY A 170 7.35 7.17 8.99
CA GLY A 170 8.11 8.21 9.70
C GLY A 170 7.28 8.95 10.75
N GLU A 171 7.66 10.20 11.02
CA GLU A 171 7.01 11.11 12.00
C GLU A 171 5.57 11.50 11.60
N LYS A 172 5.23 11.38 10.31
CA LYS A 172 3.90 11.70 9.77
C LYS A 172 3.26 10.45 9.19
N ALA A 173 1.94 10.51 9.02
CA ALA A 173 1.22 9.48 8.28
C ALA A 173 1.77 9.34 6.86
N SER A 174 1.76 8.10 6.35
CA SER A 174 2.19 7.79 4.98
C SER A 174 1.15 6.96 4.24
N VAL A 175 1.12 7.16 2.92
CA VAL A 175 0.26 6.46 1.98
C VAL A 175 1.11 5.96 0.83
N HIS A 176 1.01 4.68 0.51
CA HIS A 176 1.65 4.11 -0.67
C HIS A 176 0.79 3.03 -1.32
N LEU A 177 1.07 2.78 -2.60
CA LEU A 177 0.53 1.67 -3.35
C LEU A 177 1.66 0.65 -3.54
N GLY A 178 1.42 -0.62 -3.19
CA GLY A 178 2.28 -1.73 -3.55
C GLY A 178 1.72 -2.42 -4.78
N PHE A 179 2.43 -2.36 -5.91
CA PHE A 179 2.09 -3.08 -7.14
C PHE A 179 2.86 -4.40 -7.15
N GLY A 180 2.18 -5.51 -6.87
CA GLY A 180 2.71 -6.85 -7.03
C GLY A 180 2.60 -7.29 -8.48
N VAL A 181 3.72 -7.55 -9.14
CA VAL A 181 3.83 -7.90 -10.55
C VAL A 181 4.36 -9.33 -10.67
N TRP A 182 3.73 -10.14 -11.51
CA TRP A 182 4.09 -11.55 -11.61
C TRP A 182 5.45 -11.65 -12.30
N PRO A 183 6.43 -12.34 -11.70
CA PRO A 183 7.76 -12.42 -12.28
C PRO A 183 7.68 -13.17 -13.61
N GLN A 184 8.25 -12.58 -14.66
CA GLN A 184 8.27 -13.16 -16.00
C GLN A 184 9.27 -14.33 -16.11
N ASP A 185 10.38 -14.25 -15.38
CA ASP A 185 11.43 -15.26 -15.34
C ASP A 185 12.12 -15.24 -13.97
N LEU A 186 12.00 -16.35 -13.23
CA LEU A 186 12.59 -16.54 -11.90
C LEU A 186 14.09 -16.90 -11.97
N THR A 187 14.64 -17.12 -13.16
CA THR A 187 16.06 -17.47 -13.35
C THR A 187 16.97 -16.24 -13.43
N ILE A 188 16.40 -15.05 -13.58
CA ILE A 188 17.12 -13.79 -13.61
C ILE A 188 17.24 -13.24 -12.19
N SER A 189 18.46 -13.14 -11.68
CA SER A 189 18.74 -12.42 -10.44
C SER A 189 18.46 -10.93 -10.65
N LYS A 190 17.52 -10.36 -9.91
CA LYS A 190 17.20 -8.93 -9.91
C LYS A 190 17.63 -8.31 -8.58
N GLN A 191 18.07 -7.05 -8.60
CA GLN A 191 18.36 -6.26 -7.41
C GLN A 191 17.24 -5.23 -7.19
N TYR A 192 17.04 -4.76 -5.96
CA TYR A 192 16.10 -3.66 -5.72
C TYR A 192 16.66 -2.37 -6.33
N GLU A 193 15.76 -1.46 -6.70
CA GLU A 193 16.13 -0.18 -7.32
C GLU A 193 15.20 0.94 -6.82
N ILE A 194 15.74 2.15 -6.66
CA ILE A 194 14.96 3.35 -6.26
C ILE A 194 14.99 4.36 -7.38
N PHE A 195 13.84 4.95 -7.65
CA PHE A 195 13.64 5.91 -8.72
C PHE A 195 12.69 7.03 -8.29
N ASP A 196 12.76 8.19 -8.96
CA ASP A 196 11.81 9.30 -8.79
C ASP A 196 10.74 9.30 -9.90
N LEU A 197 9.50 9.70 -9.59
CA LEU A 197 8.49 10.04 -10.58
C LEU A 197 8.83 11.35 -11.34
N PRO A 198 8.37 11.51 -12.60
CA PRO A 198 7.61 10.55 -13.39
C PRO A 198 8.52 9.53 -14.05
N ILE A 199 8.37 8.25 -13.67
CA ILE A 199 8.83 7.19 -14.55
C ILE A 199 7.70 6.96 -15.54
N ASP A 200 7.95 7.35 -16.79
CA ASP A 200 7.36 6.68 -17.95
C ASP A 200 7.74 5.20 -17.85
N LEU A 201 7.00 4.44 -17.04
CA LEU A 201 7.11 2.98 -17.00
C LEU A 201 6.50 2.45 -18.30
N LYS A 202 7.22 2.68 -19.40
CA LYS A 202 7.27 1.80 -20.54
C LYS A 202 8.23 0.65 -20.17
N LEU A 203 7.86 -0.13 -19.16
CA LEU A 203 8.37 -1.50 -19.03
C LEU A 203 7.58 -2.38 -20.03
#